data_AF-A0A7V4J3Q9-F1
#
_entry.id   AF-A0A7V4J3Q9-F1
#
_cell.length_a   1.000
_cell.length_b   1.000
_cell.length_c   1.000
_cell.angle_alpha   90.00
_cell.angle_beta   90.00
_cell.angle_gamma   90.00
#
_symmetry.space_group_name_H-M   'P 1'
#
loop_
_entity.id
_entity.type
_entity.pdbx_description
1 polymer ?
#
loop_
_entity_poly.entity_id
_entity_poly.type
_entity_poly.pdbx_seq_one_letter_code
_entity_poly.pdbx_strand_id
1 'polypeptide(L)'
;MARRISATMPCFLSRSSIFMATMVDVAIAVPQTMSIRFLRVKLSPPFFRAKPGLPRDWSPFRRTPTRVAETAYAALAGIPAIVFIPAGKIAAGKLSQALAYGARTLQVAGDFDDAMALVQRVCDELGVYLLNSLNPFRLEGQKSIVFEIVQGLGWQPPDWIVLPAGNLGNTAAFGKALHELHALGLIDRLPRLAAVQAEGANPFYQSYLGGFEQPVTVRAETIATAIRIGAPVSYGRAVRSLSWTNGAVTQVSDNEIMDAKAVVDGAGIGCEPASAASVAGARRLVAEGVIRPGQRVVAVLTGNVLKDPGATVDYHTGAWADARFANRPQPVAADLDAVRDLIEGIL
;
A
#
# COMPACT_ATOMS: atom_id res chain seq x y z
N MET A 1 -23.14 5.53 31.03
CA MET A 1 -23.48 4.11 31.31
C MET A 1 -22.26 3.24 30.99
N ALA A 2 -21.17 3.47 31.72
CA ALA A 2 -19.89 2.79 31.53
C ALA A 2 -19.59 2.00 32.80
N ARG A 3 -19.67 0.66 32.73
CA ARG A 3 -19.00 -0.30 33.61
C ARG A 3 -19.41 -1.74 33.22
N ARG A 4 -18.39 -2.60 33.13
CA ARG A 4 -18.43 -4.08 33.02
C ARG A 4 -18.71 -4.68 31.64
N ILE A 5 -17.63 -4.91 30.88
CA ILE A 5 -17.45 -6.19 30.19
C ILE A 5 -16.17 -6.80 30.78
N SER A 6 -16.38 -7.67 31.78
CA SER A 6 -15.35 -8.48 32.41
C SER A 6 -15.08 -9.70 31.55
N ALA A 7 -13.80 -10.07 31.49
CA ALA A 7 -13.25 -11.23 30.83
C ALA A 7 -14.01 -12.53 31.13
N THR A 8 -14.43 -13.22 30.06
CA THR A 8 -14.40 -14.69 29.87
C THR A 8 -14.99 -15.00 28.49
N MET A 9 -14.16 -15.14 27.47
CA MET A 9 -14.53 -15.85 26.24
C MET A 9 -13.40 -16.82 25.88
N PRO A 10 -13.65 -18.14 25.83
CA PRO A 10 -12.65 -19.12 25.46
C PRO A 10 -12.18 -18.90 24.02
N CYS A 11 -10.87 -18.98 23.84
CA CYS A 11 -10.17 -18.84 22.57
C CYS A 11 -10.54 -20.01 21.63
N PHE A 12 -11.59 -19.84 20.82
CA PHE A 12 -11.88 -20.70 19.68
C PHE A 12 -11.34 -20.02 18.39
N LEU A 13 -10.02 -20.00 18.25
CA LEU A 13 -9.35 -19.62 17.00
C LEU A 13 -9.51 -20.76 15.99
N SER A 14 -10.58 -20.72 15.19
CA SER A 14 -10.68 -21.56 14.00
C SER A 14 -9.68 -21.08 12.94
N ARG A 15 -9.19 -21.98 12.07
CA ARG A 15 -8.29 -21.63 10.94
C ARG A 15 -8.87 -20.52 10.02
N SER A 16 -10.19 -20.34 10.00
CA SER A 16 -10.87 -19.25 9.29
C SER A 16 -10.65 -17.88 9.95
N SER A 17 -10.57 -17.85 11.28
CA SER A 17 -10.29 -16.65 12.08
C SER A 17 -8.86 -16.19 11.87
N ILE A 18 -7.93 -17.15 11.70
CA ILE A 18 -6.55 -16.89 11.28
C ILE A 18 -6.58 -16.27 9.87
N PHE A 19 -7.28 -16.85 8.89
CA PHE A 19 -7.34 -16.30 7.53
C PHE A 19 -7.87 -14.85 7.44
N MET A 20 -8.80 -14.46 8.32
CA MET A 20 -9.35 -13.11 8.38
C MET A 20 -8.45 -12.13 9.17
N ALA A 21 -7.89 -12.59 10.30
CA ALA A 21 -6.94 -11.81 11.09
C ALA A 21 -5.60 -11.62 10.36
N THR A 22 -5.16 -12.58 9.53
CA THR A 22 -3.91 -12.43 8.79
C THR A 22 -4.04 -11.49 7.59
N MET A 23 -5.24 -11.12 7.12
CA MET A 23 -5.39 -10.04 6.11
C MET A 23 -5.06 -8.63 6.66
N VAL A 24 -4.99 -8.48 7.99
CA VAL A 24 -4.73 -7.22 8.70
C VAL A 24 -3.28 -6.75 8.50
N ASP A 25 -2.30 -7.67 8.46
CA ASP A 25 -0.86 -7.31 8.37
C ASP A 25 -0.41 -6.89 6.97
N VAL A 26 -1.10 -7.31 5.90
CA VAL A 26 -0.69 -7.05 4.51
C VAL A 26 -1.40 -5.89 3.83
N ALA A 27 -2.43 -5.36 4.46
CA ALA A 27 -2.99 -4.09 4.01
C ALA A 27 -1.97 -2.94 4.05
N ILE A 28 -0.93 -3.06 4.89
CA ILE A 28 0.02 -1.99 5.22
C ILE A 28 1.07 -1.76 4.10
N ALA A 29 1.26 -2.69 3.16
CA ALA A 29 2.48 -2.69 2.35
C ALA A 29 2.35 -2.93 0.83
N VAL A 30 1.27 -2.56 0.13
CA VAL A 30 1.25 -2.72 -1.35
C VAL A 30 0.54 -1.60 -2.11
N PRO A 31 1.31 -0.64 -2.65
CA PRO A 31 0.80 0.25 -3.68
C PRO A 31 0.64 -0.41 -5.05
N GLN A 32 -0.11 0.25 -5.93
CA GLN A 32 -0.89 -0.38 -7.00
C GLN A 32 -0.25 -0.36 -8.39
N THR A 33 1.07 -0.38 -8.48
CA THR A 33 1.72 -0.21 -9.79
C THR A 33 2.76 -1.25 -10.15
N MET A 34 2.70 -1.50 -11.46
CA MET A 34 3.18 -2.65 -12.21
C MET A 34 2.42 -3.93 -11.90
N SER A 35 1.71 -4.33 -12.94
CA SER A 35 0.67 -5.31 -12.98
C SER A 35 1.24 -6.69 -12.91
N ILE A 36 1.45 -7.11 -11.69
CA ILE A 36 1.52 -8.50 -11.35
C ILE A 36 0.06 -8.86 -10.97
N ARG A 37 -0.53 -9.94 -11.52
CA ARG A 37 -1.94 -10.35 -11.27
C ARG A 37 -2.07 -11.84 -10.94
N PHE A 38 -3.11 -12.14 -10.16
CA PHE A 38 -3.19 -13.22 -9.16
C PHE A 38 -4.55 -13.85 -9.09
N LEU A 39 -4.62 -15.11 -8.73
CA LEU A 39 -5.44 -16.17 -9.28
C LEU A 39 -5.37 -17.40 -8.34
N ARG A 40 -6.41 -17.62 -7.53
CA ARG A 40 -6.57 -18.84 -6.73
C ARG A 40 -7.24 -19.94 -7.55
N VAL A 41 -6.74 -21.18 -7.48
CA VAL A 41 -7.40 -22.38 -8.04
C VAL A 41 -8.46 -22.91 -7.07
N LYS A 42 -9.61 -23.28 -7.63
CA LYS A 42 -10.72 -24.00 -7.00
C LYS A 42 -10.27 -25.00 -5.92
N LEU A 43 -10.71 -24.80 -4.67
CA LEU A 43 -10.96 -25.92 -3.78
C LEU A 43 -12.31 -26.50 -4.20
N SER A 44 -12.36 -27.78 -4.51
CA SER A 44 -13.61 -28.54 -4.42
C SER A 44 -14.20 -28.28 -3.01
N PRO A 45 -15.50 -28.04 -2.86
CA PRO A 45 -16.06 -27.74 -1.54
C PRO A 45 -15.82 -28.93 -0.59
N PRO A 46 -15.46 -28.66 0.68
CA PRO A 46 -16.10 -29.41 1.75
C PRO A 46 -16.52 -28.47 2.90
N PHE A 47 -17.07 -27.30 2.59
CA PHE A 47 -17.84 -26.55 3.59
C PHE A 47 -19.30 -27.04 3.73
N PHE A 48 -19.68 -28.09 2.99
CA PHE A 48 -20.89 -28.86 3.20
C PHE A 48 -20.54 -30.35 3.26
N ARG A 49 -20.90 -31.00 4.38
CA ARG A 49 -20.71 -32.42 4.77
C ARG A 49 -19.31 -32.84 5.23
N ALA A 50 -19.21 -32.97 6.55
CA ALA A 50 -18.32 -33.93 7.19
C ALA A 50 -18.67 -35.36 6.74
N LYS A 51 -17.70 -36.11 6.24
CA LYS A 51 -17.62 -37.57 6.39
C LYS A 51 -16.15 -38.02 6.46
N PRO A 52 -15.79 -38.91 7.40
CA PRO A 52 -14.45 -39.48 7.50
C PRO A 52 -14.34 -40.80 6.70
N GLY A 53 -13.23 -40.99 5.96
CA GLY A 53 -12.81 -42.30 5.42
C GLY A 53 -12.17 -42.29 4.03
N LEU A 54 -10.89 -42.71 3.98
CA LEU A 54 -10.05 -43.14 2.83
C LEU A 54 -9.45 -42.08 1.86
N PRO A 55 -8.33 -42.40 1.15
CA PRO A 55 -7.03 -42.87 1.63
C PRO A 55 -5.85 -41.98 1.13
N ARG A 56 -4.64 -42.27 1.63
CA ARG A 56 -3.37 -41.60 1.28
C ARG A 56 -2.92 -41.97 -0.15
N ASP A 57 -3.01 -41.04 -1.10
CA ASP A 57 -2.08 -41.00 -2.25
C ASP A 57 -1.60 -39.56 -2.48
N TRP A 58 -0.35 -39.44 -2.94
CA TRP A 58 0.43 -38.19 -2.96
C TRP A 58 0.84 -37.85 -4.40
N SER A 59 0.28 -36.74 -4.91
CA SER A 59 0.82 -35.82 -5.95
C SER A 59 0.78 -36.25 -7.44
N PRO A 60 0.80 -35.30 -8.44
CA PRO A 60 1.10 -33.86 -8.33
C PRO A 60 0.00 -32.91 -8.86
N PHE A 61 -0.22 -31.83 -8.10
CA PHE A 61 -1.27 -30.83 -8.27
C PHE A 61 -0.87 -29.70 -9.27
N ARG A 62 -1.79 -29.30 -10.16
CA ARG A 62 -1.65 -28.20 -11.14
C ARG A 62 -1.87 -26.83 -10.45
N ARG A 63 -1.07 -25.81 -10.83
CA ARG A 63 -0.80 -24.55 -10.08
C ARG A 63 -1.24 -23.27 -10.86
N THR A 64 -1.60 -22.13 -10.21
CA THR A 64 -2.07 -20.82 -10.83
C THR A 64 -1.97 -19.54 -9.86
N PRO A 65 -2.00 -18.22 -10.29
CA PRO A 65 -1.46 -16.87 -9.74
C PRO A 65 -1.51 -16.23 -8.30
N THR A 66 -0.44 -15.59 -7.73
CA THR A 66 -0.37 -14.77 -6.48
C THR A 66 0.79 -13.69 -6.33
N ARG A 67 0.56 -12.49 -5.68
CA ARG A 67 1.42 -11.23 -5.49
C ARG A 67 2.48 -11.38 -4.46
N VAL A 68 3.55 -10.59 -4.44
CA VAL A 68 4.45 -10.50 -3.28
C VAL A 68 3.81 -10.70 -1.88
N ALA A 69 2.75 -9.97 -1.55
CA ALA A 69 2.05 -10.17 -0.28
C ALA A 69 1.04 -11.32 -0.34
N GLU A 70 0.21 -11.38 -1.38
CA GLU A 70 -0.73 -12.48 -1.55
C GLU A 70 -0.01 -13.87 -1.69
N THR A 71 1.22 -13.95 -2.21
CA THR A 71 2.10 -15.12 -2.42
C THR A 71 2.61 -15.60 -1.09
N ALA A 72 2.96 -14.66 -0.20
CA ALA A 72 3.31 -15.00 1.16
C ALA A 72 2.14 -15.72 1.83
N TYR A 73 0.89 -15.22 1.68
CA TYR A 73 -0.29 -15.93 2.20
C TYR A 73 -0.61 -17.20 1.46
N ALA A 74 -0.44 -17.24 0.14
CA ALA A 74 -0.69 -18.43 -0.64
C ALA A 74 0.29 -19.54 -0.21
N ALA A 75 1.57 -19.22 -0.03
CA ALA A 75 2.57 -20.10 0.54
C ALA A 75 2.18 -20.57 1.95
N LEU A 76 1.83 -19.63 2.85
CA LEU A 76 1.40 -19.94 4.21
C LEU A 76 0.17 -20.86 4.25
N ALA A 77 -0.79 -20.63 3.35
CA ALA A 77 -2.02 -21.40 3.26
C ALA A 77 -1.89 -22.69 2.43
N GLY A 78 -0.72 -22.96 1.84
CA GLY A 78 -0.53 -24.08 0.91
C GLY A 78 -1.36 -23.94 -0.38
N ILE A 79 -1.76 -22.73 -0.74
CA ILE A 79 -2.54 -22.42 -1.95
C ILE A 79 -1.56 -22.11 -3.08
N PRO A 80 -1.76 -22.64 -4.29
CA PRO A 80 -0.91 -22.32 -5.43
C PRO A 80 -0.95 -20.83 -5.82
N ALA A 81 0.24 -20.37 -6.25
CA ALA A 81 0.53 -19.07 -6.84
C ALA A 81 1.31 -19.23 -8.16
N ILE A 82 0.82 -18.70 -9.27
CA ILE A 82 1.41 -18.08 -10.50
C ILE A 82 1.88 -16.60 -10.33
N VAL A 83 2.41 -15.90 -11.31
CA VAL A 83 2.39 -14.44 -11.42
C VAL A 83 2.25 -14.18 -12.92
N PHE A 84 1.34 -13.33 -13.40
CA PHE A 84 1.42 -12.88 -14.80
C PHE A 84 2.19 -11.57 -14.89
N ILE A 85 3.21 -11.54 -15.76
CA ILE A 85 4.01 -10.36 -16.07
C ILE A 85 4.28 -10.27 -17.57
N PRO A 86 4.28 -9.07 -18.19
CA PRO A 86 4.75 -8.92 -19.56
C PRO A 86 6.26 -9.17 -19.65
N ALA A 87 6.72 -9.77 -20.74
CA ALA A 87 8.13 -10.04 -20.97
C ALA A 87 8.97 -8.74 -21.00
N GLY A 88 10.17 -8.77 -20.40
CA GLY A 88 11.17 -7.69 -20.52
C GLY A 88 10.97 -6.45 -19.62
N LYS A 89 9.92 -6.37 -18.79
CA LYS A 89 9.66 -5.19 -17.92
C LYS A 89 9.47 -5.58 -16.46
N ILE A 90 10.57 -5.89 -15.74
CA ILE A 90 10.47 -6.38 -14.36
C ILE A 90 11.42 -5.65 -13.41
N ALA A 91 10.86 -5.05 -12.36
CA ALA A 91 11.61 -4.59 -11.21
C ALA A 91 12.07 -5.79 -10.37
N ALA A 92 13.39 -6.00 -10.27
CA ALA A 92 13.98 -7.17 -9.62
C ALA A 92 13.48 -7.41 -8.18
N GLY A 93 13.31 -6.34 -7.39
CA GLY A 93 12.84 -6.45 -6.01
C GLY A 93 11.39 -6.93 -5.86
N LYS A 94 10.51 -6.64 -6.83
CA LYS A 94 9.12 -7.12 -6.81
C LYS A 94 9.03 -8.58 -7.23
N LEU A 95 9.85 -8.99 -8.19
CA LEU A 95 9.90 -10.38 -8.64
C LEU A 95 10.56 -11.29 -7.60
N SER A 96 11.63 -10.82 -6.94
CA SER A 96 12.39 -11.64 -5.99
C SER A 96 11.52 -12.21 -4.88
N GLN A 97 10.63 -11.40 -4.30
CA GLN A 97 9.74 -11.86 -3.23
C GLN A 97 8.71 -12.87 -3.74
N ALA A 98 8.08 -12.62 -4.89
CA ALA A 98 7.13 -13.56 -5.46
C ALA A 98 7.77 -14.93 -5.75
N LEU A 99 9.00 -14.93 -6.29
CA LEU A 99 9.79 -16.14 -6.50
C LEU A 99 10.15 -16.82 -5.17
N ALA A 100 10.60 -16.05 -4.17
CA ALA A 100 10.99 -16.56 -2.85
C ALA A 100 9.82 -17.27 -2.14
N TYR A 101 8.60 -16.76 -2.29
CA TYR A 101 7.39 -17.37 -1.76
C TYR A 101 6.83 -18.50 -2.65
N GLY A 102 7.57 -18.94 -3.67
CA GLY A 102 7.23 -20.11 -4.48
C GLY A 102 6.15 -19.85 -5.54
N ALA A 103 5.88 -18.59 -5.89
CA ALA A 103 4.99 -18.32 -7.00
C ALA A 103 5.62 -18.65 -8.34
N ARG A 104 4.81 -19.26 -9.20
CA ARG A 104 5.15 -19.60 -10.57
C ARG A 104 5.00 -18.38 -11.45
N THR A 105 6.08 -17.71 -11.78
CA THR A 105 6.03 -16.54 -12.67
C THR A 105 5.89 -16.93 -14.14
N LEU A 106 4.80 -16.49 -14.77
CA LEU A 106 4.53 -16.59 -16.21
C LEU A 106 4.82 -15.25 -16.89
N GLN A 107 5.80 -15.25 -17.78
CA GLN A 107 6.09 -14.14 -18.67
C GLN A 107 5.21 -14.25 -19.91
N VAL A 108 4.29 -13.31 -20.07
CA VAL A 108 3.43 -13.18 -21.25
C VAL A 108 4.22 -12.47 -22.34
N ALA A 109 4.35 -13.13 -23.49
CA ALA A 109 4.87 -12.48 -24.70
C ALA A 109 3.79 -11.51 -25.21
N GLY A 110 4.04 -10.22 -25.06
CA GLY A 110 3.08 -9.17 -25.36
C GLY A 110 3.27 -7.96 -24.47
N ASP A 111 2.46 -6.94 -24.70
CA ASP A 111 2.46 -5.76 -23.86
C ASP A 111 1.58 -5.95 -22.60
N PHE A 112 1.31 -4.85 -21.92
CA PHE A 112 0.51 -4.90 -20.70
C PHE A 112 -0.94 -5.31 -20.98
N ASP A 113 -1.53 -4.82 -22.06
CA ASP A 113 -2.94 -5.03 -22.37
C ASP A 113 -3.18 -6.46 -22.83
N ASP A 114 -2.24 -7.04 -23.60
CA ASP A 114 -2.22 -8.46 -23.95
C ASP A 114 -2.27 -9.36 -22.72
N ALA A 115 -1.41 -9.06 -21.72
CA ALA A 115 -1.38 -9.81 -20.47
C ALA A 115 -2.71 -9.70 -19.71
N MET A 116 -3.41 -8.56 -19.79
CA MET A 116 -4.69 -8.36 -19.10
C MET A 116 -5.85 -9.06 -19.76
N ALA A 117 -5.95 -8.98 -21.09
CA ALA A 117 -6.92 -9.73 -21.85
C ALA A 117 -6.76 -11.24 -21.61
N LEU A 118 -5.52 -11.73 -21.56
CA LEU A 118 -5.23 -13.12 -21.25
C LEU A 118 -5.65 -13.49 -19.81
N VAL A 119 -5.30 -12.68 -18.81
CA VAL A 119 -5.68 -12.94 -17.42
C VAL A 119 -7.19 -13.01 -17.26
N GLN A 120 -7.95 -12.14 -17.92
CA GLN A 120 -9.41 -12.15 -17.83
C GLN A 120 -10.00 -13.45 -18.38
N ARG A 121 -9.59 -13.86 -19.58
CA ARG A 121 -10.00 -15.15 -20.16
C ARG A 121 -9.62 -16.33 -19.28
N VAL A 122 -8.41 -16.33 -18.71
CA VAL A 122 -7.97 -17.36 -17.78
C VAL A 122 -8.86 -17.42 -16.52
N CYS A 123 -9.29 -16.28 -15.98
CA CYS A 123 -10.20 -16.26 -14.84
C CYS A 123 -11.54 -16.93 -15.20
N ASP A 124 -12.08 -16.54 -16.34
CA ASP A 124 -13.42 -16.93 -16.79
C ASP A 124 -13.47 -18.42 -17.21
N GLU A 125 -12.43 -18.90 -17.90
CA GLU A 125 -12.39 -20.28 -18.43
C GLU A 125 -11.82 -21.30 -17.43
N LEU A 126 -10.79 -20.93 -16.66
CA LEU A 126 -10.05 -21.88 -15.82
C LEU A 126 -10.48 -21.84 -14.34
N GLY A 127 -11.51 -21.05 -14.01
CA GLY A 127 -12.09 -20.99 -12.67
C GLY A 127 -11.14 -20.44 -11.63
N VAL A 128 -10.42 -19.38 -12.00
CA VAL A 128 -9.30 -18.86 -11.22
C VAL A 128 -9.61 -17.46 -10.70
N TYR A 129 -9.42 -17.23 -9.40
CA TYR A 129 -9.95 -16.02 -8.76
C TYR A 129 -8.97 -14.83 -8.75
N LEU A 130 -9.37 -13.74 -9.40
CA LEU A 130 -8.56 -12.53 -9.54
C LEU A 130 -8.44 -11.71 -8.24
N LEU A 131 -7.24 -11.63 -7.64
CA LEU A 131 -6.98 -10.92 -6.37
C LEU A 131 -6.64 -9.42 -6.54
N ASN A 132 -6.98 -8.81 -7.67
CA ASN A 132 -6.64 -7.41 -7.93
C ASN A 132 -7.56 -6.42 -7.18
N SER A 133 -7.54 -5.14 -7.56
CA SER A 133 -8.34 -4.06 -6.96
C SER A 133 -9.86 -4.26 -7.03
N LEU A 134 -10.35 -5.30 -7.73
CA LEU A 134 -11.77 -5.66 -7.77
C LEU A 134 -12.22 -6.45 -6.54
N ASN A 135 -11.28 -7.08 -5.81
CA ASN A 135 -11.63 -7.89 -4.65
C ASN A 135 -12.10 -7.02 -3.47
N PRO A 136 -13.38 -7.10 -3.04
CA PRO A 136 -13.92 -6.27 -1.97
C PRO A 136 -13.28 -6.54 -0.60
N PHE A 137 -12.80 -7.76 -0.34
CA PHE A 137 -12.17 -8.12 0.93
C PHE A 137 -10.86 -7.34 1.18
N ARG A 138 -10.22 -6.83 0.12
CA ARG A 138 -9.04 -5.98 0.26
C ARG A 138 -9.36 -4.68 0.98
N LEU A 139 -10.48 -4.04 0.64
CA LEU A 139 -10.90 -2.82 1.32
C LEU A 139 -11.27 -3.11 2.78
N GLU A 140 -11.93 -4.24 3.03
CA GLU A 140 -12.29 -4.63 4.39
C GLU A 140 -11.06 -4.90 5.27
N GLY A 141 -10.02 -5.54 4.72
CA GLY A 141 -8.73 -5.67 5.40
C GLY A 141 -8.06 -4.32 5.61
N GLN A 142 -8.03 -3.44 4.61
CA GLN A 142 -7.39 -2.11 4.72
C GLN A 142 -7.99 -1.19 5.76
N LYS A 143 -9.25 -1.40 6.16
CA LYS A 143 -9.86 -0.67 7.27
C LYS A 143 -9.15 -0.90 8.60
N SER A 144 -8.56 -2.07 8.81
CA SER A 144 -7.94 -2.42 10.09
C SER A 144 -6.82 -1.47 10.47
N ILE A 145 -6.14 -0.87 9.47
CA ILE A 145 -5.11 0.14 9.69
C ILE A 145 -5.66 1.32 10.50
N VAL A 146 -6.89 1.76 10.21
CA VAL A 146 -7.53 2.84 10.96
C VAL A 146 -7.89 2.39 12.37
N PHE A 147 -8.29 1.13 12.56
CA PHE A 147 -8.57 0.58 13.89
C PHE A 147 -7.30 0.59 14.74
N GLU A 148 -6.16 0.15 14.19
CA GLU A 148 -4.85 0.18 14.84
C GLU A 148 -4.38 1.61 15.13
N ILE A 149 -4.58 2.56 14.20
CA ILE A 149 -4.26 3.98 14.43
C ILE A 149 -5.03 4.52 15.64
N VAL A 150 -6.34 4.32 15.67
CA VAL A 150 -7.19 4.85 16.74
C VAL A 150 -6.90 4.12 18.07
N GLN A 151 -6.70 2.80 18.04
CA GLN A 151 -6.35 2.01 19.21
C GLN A 151 -4.99 2.42 19.78
N GLY A 152 -3.97 2.59 18.93
CA GLY A 152 -2.63 3.04 19.31
C GLY A 152 -2.62 4.46 19.90
N LEU A 153 -3.62 5.28 19.55
CA LEU A 153 -3.86 6.59 20.14
C LEU A 153 -4.81 6.56 21.35
N GLY A 154 -5.05 5.37 21.94
CA GLY A 154 -5.88 5.22 23.13
C GLY A 154 -7.35 5.57 22.88
N TRP A 155 -7.88 5.22 21.71
CA TRP A 155 -9.22 5.58 21.23
C TRP A 155 -9.48 7.08 21.13
N GLN A 156 -8.41 7.89 21.07
CA GLN A 156 -8.48 9.31 20.76
C GLN A 156 -8.22 9.50 19.26
N PRO A 157 -9.27 9.69 18.43
CA PRO A 157 -9.08 9.92 17.01
C PRO A 157 -8.11 11.09 16.76
N PRO A 158 -7.23 11.03 15.73
CA PRO A 158 -6.42 12.18 15.32
C PRO A 158 -7.30 13.22 14.60
N ASP A 159 -6.75 14.42 14.37
CA ASP A 159 -7.43 15.44 13.56
C ASP A 159 -7.33 15.13 12.07
N TRP A 160 -6.18 14.59 11.65
CA TRP A 160 -5.89 14.27 10.27
C TRP A 160 -5.27 12.88 10.12
N ILE A 161 -5.71 12.16 9.09
CA ILE A 161 -4.98 11.02 8.54
C ILE A 161 -4.59 11.36 7.10
N VAL A 162 -3.29 11.47 6.86
CA VAL A 162 -2.69 11.84 5.57
C VAL A 162 -2.13 10.58 4.93
N LEU A 163 -2.50 10.31 3.68
CA LEU A 163 -2.15 9.07 3.00
C LEU A 163 -1.86 9.27 1.52
N PRO A 164 -0.95 8.48 0.93
CA PRO A 164 -0.72 8.53 -0.50
C PRO A 164 -1.89 7.93 -1.28
N ALA A 165 -2.21 8.55 -2.41
CA ALA A 165 -3.44 8.31 -3.16
C ALA A 165 -3.15 7.92 -4.62
N GLY A 166 -3.02 6.60 -4.85
CA GLY A 166 -2.92 6.01 -6.19
C GLY A 166 -4.30 5.61 -6.74
N ASN A 167 -4.67 4.34 -6.63
CA ASN A 167 -5.97 3.83 -7.11
C ASN A 167 -7.13 4.13 -6.15
N LEU A 168 -6.85 4.90 -5.09
CA LEU A 168 -7.79 5.36 -4.05
C LEU A 168 -8.42 4.26 -3.17
N GLY A 169 -7.84 3.06 -3.17
CA GLY A 169 -8.30 1.94 -2.33
C GLY A 169 -8.19 2.26 -0.84
N ASN A 170 -7.02 2.72 -0.39
CA ASN A 170 -6.81 3.11 1.01
C ASN A 170 -7.70 4.29 1.41
N THR A 171 -7.87 5.29 0.55
CA THR A 171 -8.78 6.42 0.80
C THR A 171 -10.21 5.94 1.03
N ALA A 172 -10.70 5.01 0.20
CA ALA A 172 -12.01 4.41 0.33
C ALA A 172 -12.15 3.56 1.62
N ALA A 173 -11.15 2.72 1.92
CA ALA A 173 -11.16 1.89 3.11
C ALA A 173 -11.13 2.75 4.38
N PHE A 174 -10.27 3.76 4.44
CA PHE A 174 -10.11 4.59 5.63
C PHE A 174 -11.37 5.39 5.92
N GLY A 175 -11.99 6.01 4.90
CA GLY A 175 -13.25 6.72 5.10
C GLY A 175 -14.37 5.81 5.58
N LYS A 176 -14.45 4.58 5.05
CA LYS A 176 -15.38 3.57 5.54
C LYS A 176 -15.12 3.21 7.00
N ALA A 177 -13.87 2.95 7.36
CA ALA A 177 -13.48 2.61 8.74
C ALA A 177 -13.87 3.71 9.73
N LEU A 178 -13.53 4.96 9.42
CA LEU A 178 -13.86 6.11 10.28
C LEU A 178 -15.37 6.30 10.42
N HIS A 179 -16.12 6.19 9.32
CA HIS A 179 -17.57 6.29 9.35
C HIS A 179 -18.20 5.17 10.21
N GLU A 180 -17.73 3.93 10.08
CA GLU A 180 -18.21 2.80 10.87
C GLU A 180 -17.86 2.93 12.35
N LEU A 181 -16.62 3.31 12.69
CA LEU A 181 -16.21 3.53 14.08
C LEU A 181 -17.06 4.61 14.76
N HIS A 182 -17.35 5.70 14.05
CA HIS A 182 -18.19 6.78 14.56
C HIS A 182 -19.65 6.35 14.70
N ALA A 183 -20.21 5.66 13.70
CA ALA A 183 -21.58 5.14 13.75
C ALA A 183 -21.79 4.13 14.89
N LEU A 184 -20.75 3.37 15.24
CA LEU A 184 -20.73 2.43 16.37
C LEU A 184 -20.46 3.11 17.73
N GLY A 185 -20.18 4.42 17.76
CA GLY A 185 -19.86 5.16 18.99
C GLY A 185 -18.50 4.82 19.60
N LEU A 186 -17.58 4.22 18.83
CA LEU A 186 -16.21 3.90 19.27
C LEU A 186 -15.28 5.11 19.21
N ILE A 187 -15.62 6.10 18.38
CA ILE A 187 -15.00 7.43 18.36
C ILE A 187 -16.10 8.49 18.39
N ASP A 188 -15.83 9.61 19.05
CA ASP A 188 -16.75 10.72 19.26
C ASP A 188 -16.72 11.78 18.14
N ARG A 189 -15.71 11.71 17.26
CA ARG A 189 -15.50 12.61 16.14
C ARG A 189 -14.88 11.90 14.95
N LEU A 190 -15.11 12.42 13.75
CA LEU A 190 -14.50 11.94 12.51
C LEU A 190 -13.19 12.69 12.23
N PRO A 191 -12.03 11.99 12.20
CA PRO A 191 -10.80 12.51 11.60
C PRO A 191 -11.02 12.94 10.15
N ARG A 192 -10.30 13.98 9.73
CA ARG A 192 -10.28 14.41 8.33
C ARG A 192 -9.27 13.56 7.54
N LEU A 193 -9.61 13.20 6.31
CA LEU A 193 -8.67 12.52 5.41
C LEU A 193 -7.97 13.53 4.49
N ALA A 194 -6.67 13.36 4.30
CA ALA A 194 -5.91 14.10 3.29
C ALA A 194 -5.27 13.14 2.29
N ALA A 195 -5.87 13.04 1.10
CA ALA A 195 -5.37 12.21 0.01
C ALA A 195 -4.28 12.96 -0.76
N VAL A 196 -3.07 12.38 -0.86
CA VAL A 196 -1.93 13.03 -1.51
C VAL A 196 -1.54 12.32 -2.81
N GLN A 197 -1.55 13.04 -3.92
CA GLN A 197 -1.09 12.52 -5.22
C GLN A 197 0.26 13.12 -5.63
N ALA A 198 0.99 12.43 -6.51
CA ALA A 198 2.12 13.05 -7.19
C ALA A 198 1.59 14.00 -8.29
N GLU A 199 2.25 15.14 -8.52
CA GLU A 199 1.83 16.12 -9.54
C GLU A 199 1.68 15.51 -10.94
N GLY A 200 2.59 14.62 -11.34
CA GLY A 200 2.49 13.92 -12.62
C GLY A 200 1.49 12.77 -12.65
N ALA A 201 0.81 12.45 -11.54
CA ALA A 201 -0.19 11.40 -11.42
C ALA A 201 -1.37 11.84 -10.53
N ASN A 202 -2.00 12.97 -10.88
CA ASN A 202 -2.93 13.73 -10.04
C ASN A 202 -4.42 13.76 -10.48
N PRO A 203 -5.02 12.69 -11.07
CA PRO A 203 -6.39 12.77 -11.59
C PRO A 203 -7.45 13.05 -10.51
N PHE A 204 -7.22 12.58 -9.27
CA PHE A 204 -8.14 12.82 -8.16
C PHE A 204 -8.04 14.24 -7.63
N TYR A 205 -6.84 14.83 -7.63
CA TYR A 205 -6.64 16.24 -7.30
C TYR A 205 -7.30 17.17 -8.32
N GLN A 206 -7.13 16.91 -9.62
CA GLN A 206 -7.81 17.70 -10.67
C GLN A 206 -9.34 17.62 -10.53
N SER A 207 -9.86 16.42 -10.26
CA SER A 207 -11.28 16.22 -10.01
C SER A 207 -11.78 16.93 -8.74
N TYR A 208 -10.96 16.95 -7.67
CA TYR A 208 -11.26 17.68 -6.43
C TYR A 208 -11.38 19.19 -6.65
N LEU A 209 -10.50 19.79 -7.45
CA LEU A 209 -10.59 21.21 -7.82
C LEU A 209 -11.87 21.54 -8.58
N GLY A 210 -12.36 20.61 -9.41
CA GLY A 210 -13.64 20.69 -10.10
C GLY A 210 -14.85 20.22 -9.27
N GLY A 211 -14.74 20.16 -7.93
CA GLY A 211 -15.86 19.78 -7.07
C GLY A 211 -16.35 18.34 -7.22
N PHE A 212 -15.55 17.45 -7.80
CA PHE A 212 -15.90 16.07 -8.16
C PHE A 212 -17.07 15.94 -9.14
N GLU A 213 -17.30 16.93 -10.01
CA GLU A 213 -18.36 16.86 -11.02
C GLU A 213 -18.18 15.66 -11.95
N GLN A 214 -16.95 15.41 -12.41
CA GLN A 214 -16.61 14.24 -13.21
C GLN A 214 -15.23 13.65 -12.85
N PRO A 215 -15.03 12.33 -13.05
CA PRO A 215 -13.72 11.71 -12.96
C PRO A 215 -12.78 12.25 -14.04
N VAL A 216 -11.55 12.57 -13.66
CA VAL A 216 -10.48 12.96 -14.59
C VAL A 216 -9.57 11.77 -14.85
N THR A 217 -9.04 11.67 -16.07
CA THR A 217 -7.99 10.72 -16.43
C THR A 217 -6.76 11.46 -16.93
N VAL A 218 -5.57 11.01 -16.52
CA VAL A 218 -4.29 11.61 -16.93
C VAL A 218 -3.31 10.54 -17.40
N ARG A 219 -2.34 10.92 -18.23
CA ARG A 219 -1.16 10.10 -18.47
C ARG A 219 -0.21 10.23 -17.29
N ALA A 220 -0.22 9.24 -16.40
CA ALA A 220 0.51 9.31 -15.14
C ALA A 220 2.02 9.05 -15.30
N GLU A 221 2.84 9.96 -14.79
CA GLU A 221 4.30 9.81 -14.68
C GLU A 221 4.80 10.34 -13.33
N THR A 222 5.64 9.57 -12.63
CA THR A 222 6.22 9.93 -11.32
C THR A 222 7.20 8.86 -10.87
N ILE A 223 8.25 9.26 -10.14
CA ILE A 223 9.17 8.36 -9.43
C ILE A 223 8.44 7.52 -8.37
N ALA A 224 7.34 8.03 -7.81
CA ALA A 224 6.52 7.35 -6.84
C ALA A 224 5.65 6.29 -7.53
N THR A 225 6.32 5.25 -8.05
CA THR A 225 5.71 4.25 -8.93
C THR A 225 4.40 3.79 -8.36
N ALA A 226 4.38 3.44 -7.08
CA ALA A 226 3.27 3.02 -6.24
C ALA A 226 1.93 3.80 -6.38
N ILE A 227 1.99 5.10 -6.66
CA ILE A 227 0.83 5.98 -6.88
C ILE A 227 0.75 6.53 -8.31
N ARG A 228 1.55 6.01 -9.25
CA ARG A 228 1.49 6.33 -10.69
C ARG A 228 0.24 5.74 -11.34
N ILE A 229 -0.91 6.35 -11.07
CA ILE A 229 -2.24 5.91 -11.52
C ILE A 229 -2.94 7.05 -12.26
N GLY A 230 -3.25 6.81 -13.54
CA GLY A 230 -3.93 7.79 -14.40
C GLY A 230 -5.46 7.77 -14.31
N ALA A 231 -6.04 6.62 -13.97
CA ALA A 231 -7.49 6.41 -13.88
C ALA A 231 -7.82 5.55 -12.64
N PRO A 232 -8.11 6.16 -11.47
CA PRO A 232 -8.33 5.43 -10.23
C PRO A 232 -9.63 4.62 -10.21
N VAL A 233 -9.54 3.31 -9.97
CA VAL A 233 -10.69 2.38 -9.91
C VAL A 233 -11.62 2.66 -8.72
N SER A 234 -11.08 3.13 -7.58
CA SER A 234 -11.90 3.33 -6.37
C SER A 234 -12.46 4.75 -6.24
N TYR A 235 -12.49 5.53 -7.34
CA TYR A 235 -12.87 6.95 -7.37
C TYR A 235 -14.16 7.25 -6.60
N GLY A 236 -15.30 6.66 -6.97
CA GLY A 236 -16.58 6.98 -6.32
C GLY A 236 -16.62 6.68 -4.82
N ARG A 237 -15.90 5.64 -4.37
CA ARG A 237 -15.80 5.30 -2.94
C ARG A 237 -14.91 6.30 -2.19
N ALA A 238 -13.89 6.84 -2.86
CA ALA A 238 -12.98 7.84 -2.30
C ALA A 238 -13.62 9.22 -2.21
N VAL A 239 -14.39 9.65 -3.23
CA VAL A 239 -15.19 10.90 -3.17
C VAL A 239 -16.13 10.86 -1.97
N ARG A 240 -16.87 9.76 -1.80
CA ARG A 240 -17.75 9.58 -0.63
C ARG A 240 -16.99 9.61 0.70
N SER A 241 -15.79 9.05 0.74
CA SER A 241 -14.93 9.07 1.93
C SER A 241 -14.50 10.48 2.32
N LEU A 242 -14.17 11.33 1.35
CA LEU A 242 -13.86 12.74 1.61
C LEU A 242 -15.10 13.52 2.05
N SER A 243 -16.26 13.25 1.47
CA SER A 243 -17.53 13.85 1.90
C SER A 243 -17.84 13.53 3.37
N TRP A 244 -17.71 12.27 3.79
CA TRP A 244 -17.93 11.87 5.18
C TRP A 244 -16.95 12.52 6.16
N THR A 245 -15.70 12.70 5.75
CA THR A 245 -14.61 13.13 6.64
C THR A 245 -14.27 14.61 6.51
N ASN A 246 -15.02 15.38 5.70
CA ASN A 246 -14.63 16.73 5.30
C ASN A 246 -13.15 16.80 4.87
N GLY A 247 -12.74 15.79 4.08
CA GLY A 247 -11.37 15.58 3.69
C GLY A 247 -10.88 16.54 2.62
N ALA A 248 -9.57 16.53 2.37
CA ALA A 248 -8.90 17.32 1.35
C ALA A 248 -8.12 16.42 0.39
N VAL A 249 -7.86 16.93 -0.81
CA VAL A 249 -6.90 16.35 -1.75
C VAL A 249 -5.82 17.38 -2.01
N THR A 250 -4.57 16.96 -1.98
CA THR A 250 -3.43 17.78 -2.37
C THR A 250 -2.51 17.01 -3.30
N GLN A 251 -1.55 17.70 -3.90
CA GLN A 251 -0.53 17.11 -4.73
C GLN A 251 0.86 17.59 -4.32
N VAL A 252 1.88 16.80 -4.62
CA VAL A 252 3.28 17.12 -4.35
C VAL A 252 4.14 16.70 -5.53
N SER A 253 5.18 17.49 -5.80
CA SER A 253 6.18 17.19 -6.82
C SER A 253 7.04 15.98 -6.43
N ASP A 254 7.68 15.35 -7.42
CA ASP A 254 8.64 14.26 -7.16
C ASP A 254 9.82 14.72 -6.29
N ASN A 255 10.24 15.98 -6.40
CA ASN A 255 11.26 16.55 -5.51
C ASN A 255 10.77 16.64 -4.06
N GLU A 256 9.56 17.17 -3.82
CA GLU A 256 8.98 17.21 -2.46
C GLU A 256 8.82 15.81 -1.86
N ILE A 257 8.44 14.83 -2.69
CA ILE A 257 8.36 13.42 -2.29
C ILE A 257 9.73 12.90 -1.85
N MET A 258 10.77 13.11 -2.66
CA MET A 258 12.12 12.60 -2.38
C MET A 258 12.79 13.31 -1.20
N ASP A 259 12.57 14.62 -1.06
CA ASP A 259 13.00 15.37 0.12
C ASP A 259 12.31 14.88 1.40
N ALA A 260 11.00 14.67 1.37
CA ALA A 260 10.27 14.10 2.50
C ALA A 260 10.76 12.67 2.83
N LYS A 261 11.06 11.87 1.80
CA LYS A 261 11.63 10.53 1.96
C LYS A 261 12.98 10.58 2.67
N ALA A 262 13.90 11.43 2.22
CA ALA A 262 15.22 11.57 2.85
C ALA A 262 15.12 11.97 4.33
N VAL A 263 14.15 12.84 4.69
CA VAL A 263 13.89 13.18 6.10
C VAL A 263 13.35 11.98 6.89
N VAL A 264 12.38 11.24 6.34
CA VAL A 264 11.81 10.04 6.99
C VAL A 264 12.88 8.95 7.17
N ASP A 265 13.72 8.76 6.17
CA ASP A 265 14.81 7.79 6.19
C ASP A 265 15.89 8.20 7.20
N GLY A 266 16.26 9.48 7.23
CA GLY A 266 17.22 10.04 8.19
C GLY A 266 16.76 9.95 9.66
N ALA A 267 15.45 9.82 9.90
CA ALA A 267 14.88 9.54 11.22
C ALA A 267 14.95 8.05 11.63
N GLY A 268 15.53 7.17 10.80
CA GLY A 268 15.66 5.74 11.07
C GLY A 268 14.39 4.92 10.81
N ILE A 269 13.37 5.49 10.17
CA ILE A 269 12.10 4.80 9.87
C ILE A 269 12.18 4.07 8.53
N GLY A 270 12.58 4.78 7.47
CA GLY A 270 12.75 4.20 6.14
C GLY A 270 11.44 3.96 5.38
N CYS A 271 11.27 4.54 4.19
CA CYS A 271 10.08 4.27 3.36
C CYS A 271 10.32 4.29 1.84
N GLU A 272 9.39 3.72 1.05
CA GLU A 272 9.41 3.89 -0.42
C GLU A 272 8.89 5.28 -0.84
N PRO A 273 9.22 5.80 -2.05
CA PRO A 273 8.85 7.17 -2.45
C PRO A 273 7.35 7.51 -2.29
N ALA A 274 6.43 6.61 -2.68
CA ALA A 274 5.00 6.89 -2.51
C ALA A 274 4.57 7.06 -1.04
N SER A 275 5.20 6.35 -0.10
CA SER A 275 4.91 6.53 1.32
C SER A 275 5.23 7.96 1.77
N ALA A 276 6.36 8.50 1.30
CA ALA A 276 6.82 9.84 1.64
C ALA A 276 5.91 10.95 1.13
N ALA A 277 5.09 10.68 0.09
CA ALA A 277 4.06 11.62 -0.36
C ALA A 277 3.09 12.01 0.78
N SER A 278 2.80 11.12 1.73
CA SER A 278 1.98 11.48 2.90
C SER A 278 2.62 12.57 3.76
N VAL A 279 3.92 12.50 4.00
CA VAL A 279 4.67 13.48 4.80
C VAL A 279 4.85 14.78 4.02
N ALA A 280 5.17 14.70 2.74
CA ALA A 280 5.24 15.87 1.85
C ALA A 280 3.90 16.61 1.80
N GLY A 281 2.79 15.90 1.59
CA GLY A 281 1.46 16.48 1.55
C GLY A 281 1.02 17.05 2.89
N ALA A 282 1.37 16.42 4.01
CA ALA A 282 1.12 16.98 5.35
C ALA A 282 1.84 18.32 5.53
N ARG A 283 3.13 18.42 5.14
CA ARG A 283 3.89 19.67 5.18
C ARG A 283 3.26 20.76 4.32
N ARG A 284 2.85 20.41 3.09
CA ARG A 284 2.16 21.32 2.19
C ARG A 284 0.86 21.85 2.78
N LEU A 285 0.02 20.98 3.32
CA LEU A 285 -1.26 21.37 3.94
C LEU A 285 -1.08 22.20 5.21
N VAL A 286 0.02 22.04 5.94
CA VAL A 286 0.40 22.94 7.05
C VAL A 286 0.79 24.32 6.50
N ALA A 287 1.63 24.38 5.46
CA ALA A 287 2.04 25.64 4.84
C ALA A 287 0.86 26.41 4.23
N GLU A 288 -0.13 25.70 3.69
CA GLU A 288 -1.37 26.25 3.15
C GLU A 288 -2.40 26.62 4.25
N GLY A 289 -2.11 26.35 5.53
CA GLY A 289 -3.00 26.65 6.67
C GLY A 289 -4.23 25.74 6.78
N VAL A 290 -4.30 24.68 5.97
CA VAL A 290 -5.38 23.67 6.01
C VAL A 290 -5.29 22.82 7.27
N ILE A 291 -4.07 22.39 7.62
CA ILE A 291 -3.74 21.77 8.90
C ILE A 291 -3.28 22.88 9.84
N ARG A 292 -4.00 23.07 10.95
CA ARG A 292 -3.74 24.15 11.92
C ARG A 292 -2.72 23.74 12.97
N PRO A 293 -1.98 24.69 13.57
CA PRO A 293 -1.14 24.43 14.73
C PRO A 293 -1.91 23.71 15.84
N GLY A 294 -1.25 22.75 16.50
CA GLY A 294 -1.84 21.95 17.58
C GLY A 294 -2.70 20.77 17.15
N GLN A 295 -2.99 20.61 15.85
CA GLN A 295 -3.71 19.44 15.33
C GLN A 295 -2.82 18.19 15.30
N ARG A 296 -3.35 17.06 15.77
CA ARG A 296 -2.70 15.75 15.73
C ARG A 296 -2.85 15.15 14.33
N VAL A 297 -1.73 14.89 13.68
CA VAL A 297 -1.66 14.35 12.30
C VAL A 297 -1.02 12.97 12.30
N VAL A 298 -1.61 12.03 11.59
CA VAL A 298 -1.03 10.72 11.29
C VAL A 298 -0.71 10.65 9.80
N ALA A 299 0.58 10.47 9.46
CA ALA A 299 1.02 10.25 8.08
C ALA A 299 1.26 8.76 7.83
N VAL A 300 0.63 8.19 6.80
CA VAL A 300 0.67 6.76 6.53
C VAL A 300 1.77 6.40 5.54
N LEU A 301 2.73 5.60 6.02
CA LEU A 301 3.83 5.06 5.22
C LEU A 301 3.46 3.65 4.71
N THR A 302 3.03 3.56 3.46
CA THR A 302 2.49 2.34 2.82
C THR A 302 3.51 1.30 2.35
N GLY A 303 4.78 1.49 2.68
CA GLY A 303 5.83 0.64 2.13
C GLY A 303 7.21 0.96 2.64
N ASN A 304 7.97 -0.12 2.81
CA ASN A 304 9.32 -0.15 3.36
C ASN A 304 10.36 0.38 2.36
N VAL A 305 11.43 0.98 2.89
CA VAL A 305 12.59 1.49 2.14
C VAL A 305 13.19 0.51 1.13
N LEU A 306 13.20 -0.79 1.45
CA LEU A 306 13.82 -1.84 0.63
C LEU A 306 13.05 -2.16 -0.66
N LYS A 307 11.86 -1.58 -0.85
CA LYS A 307 11.08 -1.79 -2.08
C LYS A 307 11.67 -1.10 -3.30
N ASP A 308 12.32 0.04 -3.09
CA ASP A 308 12.91 0.84 -4.16
C ASP A 308 14.26 1.43 -3.72
N PRO A 309 15.29 0.59 -3.61
CA PRO A 309 16.62 1.04 -3.20
C PRO A 309 17.24 1.97 -4.24
N GLY A 310 16.90 1.83 -5.54
CA GLY A 310 17.41 2.67 -6.62
C GLY A 310 17.07 4.15 -6.40
N ALA A 311 15.80 4.45 -6.12
CA ALA A 311 15.38 5.83 -5.82
C ALA A 311 16.17 6.46 -4.65
N THR A 312 16.53 5.65 -3.64
CA THR A 312 17.32 6.12 -2.49
C THR A 312 18.78 6.38 -2.89
N VAL A 313 19.41 5.41 -3.57
CA VAL A 313 20.80 5.54 -4.03
C VAL A 313 20.95 6.73 -4.97
N ASP A 314 20.06 6.87 -5.94
CA ASP A 314 20.12 7.95 -6.94
C ASP A 314 20.01 9.34 -6.30
N TYR A 315 19.15 9.48 -5.29
CA TYR A 315 19.01 10.73 -4.52
C TYR A 315 20.29 11.09 -3.76
N HIS A 316 20.93 10.10 -3.12
CA HIS A 316 22.10 10.31 -2.26
C HIS A 316 23.44 10.35 -3.00
N THR A 317 23.53 9.82 -4.23
CA THR A 317 24.80 9.70 -4.98
C THR A 317 24.96 10.71 -6.11
N GLY A 318 24.02 11.66 -6.23
CA GLY A 318 24.13 12.79 -7.17
C GLY A 318 23.49 12.53 -8.55
N ALA A 319 22.75 11.44 -8.73
CA ALA A 319 21.93 11.22 -9.92
C ALA A 319 20.60 12.00 -9.89
N TRP A 320 20.24 12.57 -8.72
CA TRP A 320 19.11 13.48 -8.55
C TRP A 320 19.56 14.94 -8.48
N ALA A 321 18.98 15.80 -9.31
CA ALA A 321 19.47 17.16 -9.52
C ALA A 321 19.25 18.11 -8.32
N ASP A 322 18.07 18.09 -7.68
CA ASP A 322 17.71 18.93 -6.53
C ASP A 322 17.53 18.06 -5.28
N ALA A 323 18.65 17.57 -4.72
CA ALA A 323 18.67 16.65 -3.58
C ALA A 323 19.10 17.38 -2.29
N ARG A 324 18.18 18.14 -1.69
CA ARG A 324 18.47 19.06 -0.56
C ARG A 324 18.96 18.37 0.71
N PHE A 325 18.56 17.12 0.91
CA PHE A 325 18.88 16.32 2.09
C PHE A 325 19.83 15.16 1.77
N ALA A 326 20.58 15.26 0.66
CA ALA A 326 21.48 14.20 0.23
C ALA A 326 22.66 14.02 1.20
N ASN A 327 22.70 12.89 1.90
CA ASN A 327 23.91 12.34 2.51
C ASN A 327 24.80 11.68 1.44
N ARG A 328 25.79 12.42 0.92
CA ARG A 328 26.67 11.95 -0.15
C ARG A 328 27.88 11.20 0.42
N PRO A 329 28.23 10.00 -0.11
CA PRO A 329 29.49 9.35 0.25
C PRO A 329 30.67 10.28 -0.04
N GLN A 330 31.51 10.51 0.97
CA GLN A 330 32.68 11.36 0.85
C GLN A 330 33.90 10.49 0.53
N PRO A 331 34.58 10.69 -0.61
CA PRO A 331 35.83 9.98 -0.89
C PRO A 331 36.90 10.47 0.07
N VAL A 332 37.68 9.55 0.63
CA VAL A 332 38.82 9.85 1.50
C VAL A 332 40.00 8.98 1.09
N ALA A 333 41.22 9.53 1.19
CA ALA A 333 42.43 8.76 0.97
C ALA A 333 42.56 7.65 2.01
N ALA A 334 43.24 6.55 1.67
CA ALA A 334 43.56 5.47 2.60
C ALA A 334 44.70 5.90 3.56
N ASP A 335 44.46 6.97 4.30
CA ASP A 335 45.42 7.68 5.15
C ASP A 335 44.72 8.12 6.45
N LEU A 336 45.40 7.94 7.59
CA LEU A 336 44.80 8.20 8.90
C LEU A 336 44.58 9.69 9.14
N ASP A 337 45.48 10.54 8.66
CA ASP A 337 45.37 11.99 8.85
C ASP A 337 44.23 12.53 7.99
N ALA A 338 44.12 12.09 6.74
CA ALA A 338 42.97 12.40 5.87
C ALA A 338 41.62 11.96 6.48
N VAL A 339 41.58 10.81 7.15
CA VAL A 339 40.37 10.34 7.87
C VAL A 339 40.13 11.15 9.15
N ARG A 340 41.18 11.52 9.89
CA ARG A 340 41.10 12.32 11.11
C ARG A 340 40.52 13.71 10.81
N ASP A 341 41.06 14.40 9.81
CA ASP A 341 40.58 15.73 9.39
C ASP A 341 39.09 15.69 9.03
N LEU A 342 38.65 14.62 8.37
CA LEU A 342 37.25 14.42 8.02
C LEU A 342 36.35 14.21 9.25
N ILE A 343 36.78 13.37 10.20
CA ILE A 343 36.02 13.07 11.42
C ILE A 343 35.95 14.27 12.35
N GLU A 344 37.05 15.01 12.52
CA GLU A 344 37.08 16.24 13.34
C GLU A 344 36.16 17.33 12.79
N GLY A 345 35.88 17.34 11.48
CA GLY A 345 34.87 18.20 10.88
C GLY A 345 33.42 17.76 11.11
N ILE A 346 33.17 16.54 11.61
CA ILE A 346 31.84 15.96 11.83
C ILE A 346 31.41 15.98 13.29
N LEU A 347 32.35 15.76 14.23
CA LEU A 347 32.10 15.66 15.68
C LEU A 347 31.94 17.04 16.35
#